data_AF-A0AAJ5JY24-F1
#
_entry.id   AF-A0AAJ5JY24-F1
#
_cell.length_a   1.000
_cell.length_b   1.000
_cell.length_c   1.000
_cell.angle_alpha   90.00
_cell.angle_beta   90.00
_cell.angle_gamma   90.00
#
_symmetry.space_group_name_H-M   'P 1'
#
loop_
_entity.id
_entity.type
_entity.pdbx_description
1 polymer ?
#
loop_
_entity_poly.entity_id
_entity_poly.type
_entity_poly.pdbx_seq_one_letter_code
_entity_poly.pdbx_strand_id
1 'polypeptide(L)'
;MSQRSRAARRLKTLWDDLRAGDPQAVHAARKLTRRAQAELRVADAGRKTERAWRDLRRAAAPLRDHDVAGGHLRDALAELGVPEDTLAYFDRTWAERRAALLARTDWPGRPPAFDLHSGWKGRARRLIEQDGRKLLRDGEATLAGDDPEQWHAWRKRLKRYRYTLSLLGEVPPVVTDTLEALGRLQDAEVVLGLLHADPDLLRYERDRLIAREEAARQEARARVRELFPALAEQLSGPAEQDGEKAGA
;
A
#
# COMPACT_ATOMS: atom_id res chain seq x y z
N MET A 1 22.07 2.14 21.23
CA MET A 1 21.46 0.82 21.49
C MET A 1 20.91 0.25 20.20
N SER A 2 21.16 -1.05 19.95
CA SER A 2 20.55 -1.81 18.85
C SER A 2 19.09 -2.15 19.20
N GLN A 3 18.18 -2.16 18.22
CA GLN A 3 16.77 -2.50 18.44
C GLN A 3 16.35 -3.63 17.51
N ARG A 4 15.86 -4.74 18.08
CA ARG A 4 15.32 -5.85 17.28
C ARG A 4 14.07 -5.45 16.50
N SER A 5 14.02 -5.85 15.22
CA SER A 5 12.87 -5.58 14.33
C SER A 5 11.54 -5.98 14.98
N ARG A 6 10.58 -5.06 14.94
CA ARG A 6 9.21 -5.33 15.40
C ARG A 6 8.46 -6.19 14.37
N ALA A 7 8.75 -6.00 13.09
CA ALA A 7 8.13 -6.77 12.01
C ALA A 7 8.49 -8.27 12.10
N ALA A 8 9.77 -8.59 12.30
CA ALA A 8 10.23 -9.96 12.42
C ALA A 8 9.60 -10.72 13.61
N ARG A 9 9.44 -10.06 14.76
CA ARG A 9 8.82 -10.67 15.94
C ARG A 9 7.34 -11.00 15.72
N ARG A 10 6.58 -10.06 15.14
CA ARG A 10 5.15 -10.26 14.87
C ARG A 10 4.89 -11.27 13.75
N LEU A 11 5.80 -11.38 12.77
CA LEU A 11 5.65 -12.40 11.73
C LEU A 11 5.74 -13.82 12.29
N LYS A 12 6.58 -14.04 13.32
CA LYS A 12 6.74 -15.36 13.95
C LYS A 12 5.40 -15.94 14.43
N THR A 13 4.53 -15.10 15.00
CA THR A 13 3.25 -15.54 15.58
C THR A 13 2.15 -15.72 14.54
N LEU A 14 2.29 -15.14 13.34
CA LEU A 14 1.29 -15.21 12.26
C LEU A 14 1.65 -16.26 11.20
N TRP A 15 2.77 -16.96 11.36
CA TRP A 15 3.38 -17.72 10.27
C TRP A 15 2.52 -18.90 9.83
N ASP A 16 1.92 -19.63 10.76
CA ASP A 16 1.13 -20.81 10.44
C ASP A 16 -0.22 -20.43 9.82
N ASP A 17 -0.92 -19.45 10.40
CA ASP A 17 -2.16 -18.90 9.83
C ASP A 17 -1.95 -18.31 8.43
N LEU A 18 -0.82 -17.63 8.22
CA LEU A 18 -0.45 -17.10 6.90
C LEU A 18 -0.30 -18.22 5.86
N ARG A 19 0.39 -19.30 6.21
CA ARG A 19 0.57 -20.46 5.30
C ARG A 19 -0.74 -21.20 5.07
N ALA A 20 -1.62 -21.23 6.07
CA ALA A 20 -2.98 -21.75 5.93
C ALA A 20 -3.88 -20.85 5.06
N GLY A 21 -3.41 -19.65 4.71
CA GLY A 21 -4.14 -18.71 3.86
C GLY A 21 -5.24 -17.93 4.58
N ASP A 22 -5.17 -17.82 5.91
CA ASP A 22 -6.12 -17.01 6.68
C ASP A 22 -6.14 -15.55 6.17
N PRO A 23 -7.31 -14.98 5.81
CA PRO A 23 -7.38 -13.63 5.24
C PRO A 23 -6.80 -12.53 6.15
N GLN A 24 -6.98 -12.66 7.47
CA GLN A 24 -6.47 -11.67 8.42
C GLN A 24 -4.95 -11.78 8.57
N ALA A 25 -4.40 -12.99 8.60
CA ALA A 25 -2.98 -13.25 8.61
C ALA A 25 -2.31 -12.77 7.31
N VAL A 26 -2.93 -13.00 6.14
CA VAL A 26 -2.48 -12.47 4.84
C VAL A 26 -2.44 -10.94 4.86
N HIS A 27 -3.51 -10.29 5.33
CA HIS A 27 -3.55 -8.83 5.48
C HIS A 27 -2.46 -8.32 6.43
N ALA A 28 -2.33 -8.94 7.61
CA ALA A 28 -1.34 -8.58 8.62
C ALA A 28 0.10 -8.76 8.10
N ALA A 29 0.40 -9.88 7.42
CA ALA A 29 1.69 -10.13 6.79
C ALA A 29 2.01 -9.07 5.73
N ARG A 30 1.03 -8.63 4.93
CA ARG A 30 1.21 -7.54 3.96
C ARG A 30 1.52 -6.19 4.62
N LYS A 31 0.95 -5.90 5.79
CA LYS A 31 1.31 -4.72 6.59
C LYS A 31 2.72 -4.86 7.18
N LEU A 32 3.05 -6.04 7.71
CA LEU A 32 4.36 -6.33 8.30
C LEU A 32 5.49 -6.27 7.28
N THR A 33 5.33 -6.84 6.09
CA THR A 33 6.37 -6.80 5.05
C THR A 33 6.64 -5.38 4.55
N ARG A 34 5.63 -4.51 4.49
CA ARG A 34 5.82 -3.07 4.18
C ARG A 34 6.58 -2.34 5.30
N ARG A 35 6.27 -2.64 6.56
CA ARG A 35 7.02 -2.11 7.71
C ARG A 35 8.47 -2.61 7.71
N ALA A 36 8.67 -3.91 7.51
CA ALA A 36 10.00 -4.52 7.42
C ALA A 36 10.83 -3.86 6.33
N GLN A 37 10.24 -3.55 5.16
CA GLN A 37 10.95 -2.83 4.11
C GLN A 37 11.45 -1.45 4.56
N ALA A 38 10.67 -0.69 5.31
CA ALA A 38 11.12 0.59 5.85
C ALA A 38 12.22 0.42 6.92
N GLU A 39 12.06 -0.55 7.82
CA GLU A 39 13.07 -0.90 8.82
C GLU A 39 14.38 -1.33 8.13
N LEU A 40 14.33 -2.16 7.09
CA LEU A 40 15.50 -2.67 6.36
C LEU A 40 16.33 -1.56 5.70
N ARG A 41 15.69 -0.52 5.17
CA ARG A 41 16.39 0.65 4.58
C ARG A 41 17.30 1.37 5.56
N VAL A 42 17.05 1.25 6.87
CA VAL A 42 17.84 1.87 7.93
C VAL A 42 18.62 0.86 8.77
N ALA A 43 18.40 -0.43 8.54
CA ALA A 43 18.95 -1.53 9.32
C ALA A 43 20.33 -2.01 8.85
N ASP A 44 20.67 -1.83 7.57
CA ASP A 44 21.86 -2.46 6.94
C ASP A 44 21.89 -3.99 7.13
N ALA A 45 20.74 -4.65 6.97
CA ALA A 45 20.57 -6.08 7.29
C ALA A 45 21.09 -7.05 6.21
N GLY A 46 21.76 -6.53 5.17
CA GLY A 46 22.27 -7.30 4.03
C GLY A 46 21.21 -7.74 3.01
N ARG A 47 21.67 -7.93 1.75
CA ARG A 47 20.82 -8.24 0.59
C ARG A 47 20.02 -9.54 0.73
N LYS A 48 20.53 -10.54 1.46
CA LYS A 48 19.85 -11.83 1.67
C LYS A 48 18.58 -11.65 2.50
N THR A 49 18.66 -10.90 3.59
CA THR A 49 17.52 -10.60 4.45
C THR A 49 16.47 -9.79 3.70
N GLU A 50 16.89 -8.74 2.98
CA GLU A 50 15.99 -7.95 2.13
C GLU A 50 15.26 -8.78 1.09
N ARG A 51 15.96 -9.72 0.45
CA ARG A 51 15.37 -10.61 -0.54
C ARG A 51 14.29 -11.50 0.09
N ALA A 52 14.58 -12.15 1.22
CA ALA A 52 13.60 -13.01 1.89
C ALA A 52 12.29 -12.26 2.25
N TRP A 53 12.40 -11.03 2.77
CA TRP A 53 11.23 -10.20 3.06
C TRP A 53 10.47 -9.75 1.80
N ARG A 54 11.19 -9.53 0.69
CA ARG A 54 10.59 -9.20 -0.62
C ARG A 54 9.86 -10.40 -1.20
N ASP A 55 10.42 -11.59 -1.09
CA ASP A 55 9.83 -12.82 -1.63
C ASP A 55 8.55 -13.16 -0.85
N LEU A 56 8.55 -13.04 0.48
CA LEU A 56 7.33 -13.18 1.28
C LEU A 56 6.25 -12.20 0.84
N ARG A 57 6.64 -10.93 0.59
CA ARG A 57 5.70 -9.91 0.14
C ARG A 57 5.08 -10.26 -1.21
N ARG A 58 5.85 -10.87 -2.11
CA ARG A 58 5.42 -11.31 -3.45
C ARG A 58 4.47 -12.49 -3.36
N ALA A 59 4.83 -13.52 -2.58
CA ALA A 59 3.99 -14.70 -2.37
C ALA A 59 2.60 -14.33 -1.80
N ALA A 60 2.54 -13.43 -0.81
CA ALA A 60 1.27 -12.99 -0.22
C ALA A 60 0.49 -11.97 -1.08
N ALA A 61 1.06 -11.44 -2.17
CA ALA A 61 0.43 -10.35 -2.93
C ALA A 61 -0.85 -10.79 -3.65
N PRO A 62 -0.86 -11.88 -4.45
CA PRO A 62 -2.05 -12.29 -5.20
C PRO A 62 -3.26 -12.55 -4.31
N LEU A 63 -3.06 -13.26 -3.20
CA LEU A 63 -4.13 -13.53 -2.22
C LEU A 63 -4.71 -12.23 -1.64
N ARG A 64 -3.84 -11.30 -1.21
CA ARG A 64 -4.35 -10.04 -0.65
C ARG A 64 -5.04 -9.17 -1.69
N ASP A 65 -4.49 -9.11 -2.89
CA ASP A 65 -5.05 -8.28 -3.95
C ASP A 65 -6.42 -8.85 -4.38
N HIS A 66 -6.58 -10.18 -4.41
CA HIS A 66 -7.87 -10.87 -4.57
C HIS A 66 -8.86 -10.56 -3.44
N ASP A 67 -8.43 -10.63 -2.17
CA ASP A 67 -9.28 -10.34 -1.01
C ASP A 67 -9.79 -8.89 -1.01
N VAL A 68 -8.94 -7.95 -1.42
CA VAL A 68 -9.29 -6.51 -1.51
C VAL A 68 -10.27 -6.27 -2.64
N ALA A 69 -9.96 -6.77 -3.84
CA ALA A 69 -10.83 -6.59 -5.00
C ALA A 69 -12.21 -7.21 -4.79
N GLY A 70 -12.27 -8.39 -4.15
CA GLY A 70 -13.52 -9.04 -3.77
C GLY A 70 -14.39 -8.19 -2.86
N GLY A 71 -13.80 -7.62 -1.80
CA GLY A 71 -14.50 -6.71 -0.90
C GLY A 71 -15.07 -5.49 -1.63
N HIS A 72 -14.27 -4.83 -2.47
CA HIS A 72 -14.73 -3.66 -3.21
C HIS A 72 -15.85 -3.99 -4.20
N LEU A 73 -15.73 -5.09 -4.94
CA LEU A 73 -16.79 -5.56 -5.85
C LEU A 73 -18.06 -5.89 -5.07
N ARG A 74 -17.94 -6.60 -3.95
CA ARG A 74 -19.07 -6.98 -3.10
C ARG A 74 -19.81 -5.78 -2.52
N ASP A 75 -19.06 -4.77 -2.05
CA ASP A 75 -19.60 -3.51 -1.53
C ASP A 75 -20.31 -2.73 -2.64
N ALA A 76 -19.68 -2.62 -3.82
CA ALA A 76 -20.26 -1.93 -4.97
C ALA A 76 -21.56 -2.60 -5.47
N LEU A 77 -21.61 -3.93 -5.50
CA LEU A 77 -22.83 -4.67 -5.83
C LEU A 77 -23.95 -4.42 -4.80
N ALA A 78 -23.61 -4.38 -3.51
CA ALA A 78 -24.57 -4.07 -2.46
C ALA A 78 -25.14 -2.64 -2.60
N GLU A 79 -24.27 -1.66 -2.86
CA GLU A 79 -24.67 -0.27 -3.10
C GLU A 79 -25.58 -0.12 -4.33
N LEU A 80 -25.39 -0.95 -5.36
CA LEU A 80 -26.24 -0.99 -6.55
C LEU A 80 -27.61 -1.66 -6.34
N GLY A 81 -27.87 -2.20 -5.14
CA GLY A 81 -29.11 -2.88 -4.79
C GLY A 81 -29.26 -4.25 -5.45
N VAL A 82 -28.14 -4.93 -5.73
CA VAL A 82 -28.15 -6.26 -6.34
C VAL A 82 -28.80 -7.27 -5.39
N PRO A 83 -29.65 -8.20 -5.87
CA PRO A 83 -30.32 -9.19 -5.02
C PRO A 83 -29.34 -10.06 -4.22
N GLU A 84 -29.73 -10.43 -2.99
CA GLU A 84 -28.91 -11.26 -2.09
C GLU A 84 -28.46 -12.59 -2.71
N ASP A 85 -29.30 -13.24 -3.53
CA ASP A 85 -28.92 -14.48 -4.22
C ASP A 85 -27.74 -14.29 -5.18
N THR A 86 -27.70 -13.14 -5.86
CA THR A 86 -26.60 -12.77 -6.77
C THR A 86 -25.34 -12.44 -5.97
N LEU A 87 -25.49 -11.79 -4.81
CA LEU A 87 -24.37 -11.53 -3.90
C LEU A 87 -23.78 -12.83 -3.35
N ALA A 88 -24.63 -13.79 -2.94
CA ALA A 88 -24.21 -15.10 -2.48
C ALA A 88 -23.52 -15.92 -3.58
N TYR A 89 -24.00 -15.82 -4.82
CA TYR A 89 -23.33 -16.41 -5.98
C TYR A 89 -21.93 -15.81 -6.21
N PHE A 90 -21.82 -14.49 -6.13
CA PHE A 90 -20.53 -13.79 -6.22
C PHE A 90 -19.57 -14.26 -5.11
N ASP A 91 -20.02 -14.26 -3.85
CA ASP A 91 -19.19 -14.64 -2.70
C ASP A 91 -18.65 -16.07 -2.85
N ARG A 92 -19.50 -17.02 -3.30
CA ARG A 92 -19.08 -18.41 -3.55
C ARG A 92 -18.03 -18.50 -4.66
N THR A 93 -18.29 -17.92 -5.83
CA THR A 93 -17.38 -18.00 -6.98
C THR A 93 -16.06 -17.25 -6.71
N TRP A 94 -16.11 -16.16 -5.95
CA TRP A 94 -14.91 -15.43 -5.53
C TRP A 94 -14.08 -16.22 -4.52
N ALA A 95 -14.72 -16.94 -3.59
CA ALA A 95 -14.05 -17.84 -2.66
C ALA A 95 -13.37 -19.03 -3.36
N GLU A 96 -14.01 -19.61 -4.38
CA GLU A 96 -13.42 -20.68 -5.20
C GLU A 96 -12.15 -20.20 -5.92
N ARG A 97 -12.19 -19.02 -6.54
CA ARG A 97 -11.02 -18.37 -7.16
C ARG A 97 -9.90 -18.15 -6.13
N ARG A 98 -10.24 -17.71 -4.91
CA ARG A 98 -9.28 -17.54 -3.81
C ARG A 98 -8.63 -18.84 -3.40
N ALA A 99 -9.41 -19.92 -3.27
CA ALA A 99 -8.90 -21.24 -2.91
C ALA A 99 -7.92 -21.77 -3.96
N ALA A 100 -8.23 -21.57 -5.25
CA ALA A 100 -7.34 -21.92 -6.35
C ALA A 100 -6.02 -21.11 -6.31
N LEU A 101 -6.05 -19.82 -5.97
CA LEU A 101 -4.85 -19.01 -5.78
C LEU A 101 -3.99 -19.52 -4.61
N LEU A 102 -4.64 -19.85 -3.47
CA LEU A 102 -3.95 -20.38 -2.30
C LEU A 102 -3.24 -21.70 -2.61
N ALA A 103 -3.91 -22.61 -3.30
CA ALA A 103 -3.34 -23.91 -3.68
C ALA A 103 -2.10 -23.78 -4.60
N ARG A 104 -2.02 -22.70 -5.39
CA ARG A 104 -0.88 -22.41 -6.29
C ARG A 104 0.20 -21.55 -5.63
N THR A 105 -0.02 -21.08 -4.40
CA THR A 105 0.91 -20.16 -3.72
C THR A 105 2.10 -20.93 -3.18
N ASP A 106 3.27 -20.68 -3.76
CA ASP A 106 4.55 -21.14 -3.20
C ASP A 106 5.01 -20.19 -2.09
N TRP A 107 5.00 -20.68 -0.85
CA TRP A 107 5.41 -19.91 0.33
C TRP A 107 6.92 -20.01 0.53
N PRO A 108 7.66 -18.88 0.50
CA PRO A 108 9.08 -18.92 0.78
C PRO A 108 9.33 -19.29 2.24
N GLY A 109 10.57 -19.69 2.56
CA GLY A 109 11.00 -19.83 3.93
C GLY A 109 10.77 -18.55 4.74
N ARG A 110 10.48 -18.70 6.04
CA ARG A 110 10.24 -17.55 6.92
C ARG A 110 11.43 -16.59 6.89
N PRO A 111 11.23 -15.29 6.58
CA PRO A 111 12.32 -14.33 6.56
C PRO A 111 13.06 -14.27 7.91
N PRO A 112 14.39 -14.12 7.90
CA PRO A 112 15.17 -14.01 9.12
C PRO A 112 14.85 -12.71 9.86
N ALA A 113 15.06 -12.74 11.18
CA ALA A 113 15.05 -11.55 11.99
C ALA A 113 16.29 -10.69 11.69
N PHE A 114 16.17 -9.39 11.96
CA PHE A 114 17.24 -8.41 11.80
C PHE A 114 17.11 -7.33 12.86
N ASP A 115 18.20 -6.58 13.05
CA ASP A 115 18.30 -5.53 14.04
C ASP A 115 18.49 -4.15 13.39
N LEU A 116 18.03 -3.12 14.09
CA LEU A 116 18.29 -1.73 13.77
C LEU A 116 19.54 -1.28 14.54
N HIS A 117 20.67 -1.14 13.83
CA HIS A 117 21.93 -0.67 14.42
C HIS A 117 21.84 0.77 14.95
N SER A 118 22.82 1.19 15.76
CA SER A 118 22.93 2.57 16.23
C SER A 118 22.87 3.57 15.06
N GLY A 119 22.31 4.75 15.33
CA GLY A 119 22.14 5.81 14.33
C GLY A 119 21.01 5.59 13.32
N TRP A 120 20.17 4.54 13.44
CA TRP A 120 19.06 4.30 12.51
C TRP A 120 18.08 5.48 12.43
N LYS A 121 17.85 6.20 13.55
CA LYS A 121 17.00 7.40 13.56
C LYS A 121 17.57 8.51 12.68
N GLY A 122 18.88 8.75 12.73
CA GLY A 122 19.56 9.72 11.86
C GLY A 122 19.54 9.30 10.39
N ARG A 123 19.62 7.99 10.09
CA ARG A 123 19.40 7.46 8.74
C ARG A 123 17.95 7.67 8.27
N ALA A 124 16.97 7.43 9.14
CA ALA A 124 15.55 7.64 8.82
C ALA A 124 15.23 9.11 8.49
N ARG A 125 15.76 10.07 9.27
CA ARG A 125 15.57 11.52 9.00
C ARG A 125 16.13 11.93 7.63
N ARG A 126 17.38 11.58 7.33
CA ARG A 126 17.98 11.82 6.01
C ARG A 126 17.19 11.19 4.86
N LEU A 127 16.67 9.98 5.07
CA LEU A 127 15.80 9.32 4.08
C LEU A 127 14.47 10.06 3.88
N ILE A 128 13.88 10.62 4.94
CA ILE A 128 12.65 11.41 4.86
C ILE A 128 12.91 12.68 4.04
N GLU A 129 13.96 13.43 4.32
CA GLU A 129 14.31 14.64 3.55
C GLU A 129 14.56 14.35 2.06
N GLN A 130 15.28 13.25 1.77
CA GLN A 130 15.54 12.84 0.39
C GLN A 130 14.29 12.35 -0.33
N ASP A 131 13.51 11.47 0.31
CA ASP A 131 12.27 10.93 -0.26
C ASP A 131 11.22 12.04 -0.40
N GLY A 132 11.19 13.02 0.52
CA GLY A 132 10.26 14.16 0.53
C GLY A 132 10.43 15.06 -0.69
N ARG A 133 11.66 15.56 -0.93
CA ARG A 133 11.97 16.35 -2.14
C ARG A 133 11.68 15.61 -3.44
N LYS A 134 11.92 14.29 -3.46
CA LYS A 134 11.60 13.47 -4.62
C LYS A 134 10.10 13.31 -4.81
N LEU A 135 9.36 13.06 -3.73
CA LEU A 135 7.91 12.94 -3.73
C LEU A 135 7.19 14.22 -4.15
N LEU A 136 7.72 15.38 -3.78
CA LEU A 136 7.20 16.68 -4.20
C LEU A 136 7.27 16.81 -5.73
N ARG A 137 8.48 16.69 -6.29
CA ARG A 137 8.70 16.77 -7.76
C ARG A 137 7.92 15.72 -8.54
N ASP A 138 7.93 14.48 -8.06
CA ASP A 138 7.16 13.40 -8.71
C ASP A 138 5.65 13.67 -8.61
N GLY A 139 5.19 14.28 -7.52
CA GLY A 139 3.78 14.61 -7.28
C GLY A 139 3.29 15.67 -8.24
N GLU A 140 4.03 16.77 -8.41
CA GLU A 140 3.72 17.82 -9.40
C GLU A 140 3.57 17.22 -10.81
N ALA A 141 4.54 16.39 -11.23
CA ALA A 141 4.49 15.72 -12.53
C ALA A 141 3.30 14.75 -12.64
N THR A 142 3.01 13.99 -11.58
CA THR A 142 1.89 13.04 -11.55
C THR A 142 0.55 13.75 -11.66
N LEU A 143 0.37 14.88 -10.98
CA LEU A 143 -0.91 15.61 -10.97
C LEU A 143 -1.20 16.35 -12.27
N ALA A 144 -0.15 16.74 -13.00
CA ALA A 144 -0.24 17.33 -14.32
C ALA A 144 -0.63 16.31 -15.42
N GLY A 145 -0.49 15.00 -15.14
CA GLY A 145 -0.83 13.92 -16.06
C GLY A 145 -1.96 13.03 -15.56
N ASP A 146 -2.42 12.14 -16.45
CA ASP A 146 -3.48 11.16 -16.17
C ASP A 146 -2.99 9.71 -16.27
N ASP A 147 -1.67 9.51 -16.43
CA ASP A 147 -1.03 8.20 -16.56
C ASP A 147 -1.17 7.36 -15.27
N PRO A 148 -1.98 6.28 -15.27
CA PRO A 148 -2.21 5.46 -14.09
C PRO A 148 -0.93 4.87 -13.49
N GLU A 149 0.08 4.58 -14.31
CA GLU A 149 1.35 4.01 -13.83
C GLU A 149 2.13 5.01 -12.98
N GLN A 150 2.12 6.29 -13.37
CA GLN A 150 2.75 7.38 -12.60
C GLN A 150 2.04 7.59 -11.27
N TRP A 151 0.70 7.66 -11.28
CA TRP A 151 -0.12 7.75 -10.06
C TRP A 151 0.16 6.59 -9.10
N HIS A 152 0.22 5.37 -9.63
CA HIS A 152 0.51 4.17 -8.85
C HIS A 152 1.94 4.14 -8.30
N ALA A 153 2.93 4.55 -9.11
CA ALA A 153 4.32 4.66 -8.71
C ALA A 153 4.52 5.72 -7.63
N TRP A 154 3.88 6.88 -7.75
CA TRP A 154 3.91 7.95 -6.77
C TRP A 154 3.27 7.50 -5.44
N ARG A 155 2.09 6.89 -5.48
CA ARG A 155 1.46 6.27 -4.29
C ARG A 155 2.37 5.26 -3.59
N LYS A 156 3.07 4.40 -4.35
CA LYS A 156 4.03 3.44 -3.78
C LYS A 156 5.17 4.17 -3.05
N ARG A 157 5.70 5.27 -3.62
CA ARG A 157 6.73 6.10 -2.99
C ARG A 157 6.19 6.73 -1.70
N LEU A 158 4.99 7.32 -1.74
CA LEU A 158 4.37 7.98 -0.59
C LEU A 158 4.08 6.99 0.55
N LYS A 159 3.63 5.77 0.22
CA LYS A 159 3.48 4.69 1.22
C LYS A 159 4.81 4.38 1.92
N ARG A 160 5.91 4.28 1.16
CA ARG A 160 7.24 4.03 1.75
C ARG A 160 7.66 5.17 2.67
N TYR A 161 7.49 6.42 2.23
CA TYR A 161 7.77 7.62 3.02
C TYR A 161 6.99 7.62 4.34
N ARG A 162 5.68 7.36 4.29
CA ARG A 162 4.83 7.21 5.49
C ARG A 162 5.34 6.13 6.45
N TYR A 163 5.81 4.98 5.94
CA TYR A 163 6.40 3.95 6.81
C TYR A 163 7.71 4.42 7.43
N THR A 164 8.56 5.16 6.72
CA THR A 164 9.78 5.76 7.29
C THR A 164 9.45 6.77 8.39
N LEU A 165 8.48 7.66 8.18
CA LEU A 165 7.95 8.58 9.21
C LEU A 165 7.48 7.82 10.45
N SER A 166 6.72 6.73 10.25
CA SER A 166 6.22 5.90 11.36
C SER A 166 7.31 5.23 12.19
N LEU A 167 8.56 5.13 11.70
CA LEU A 167 9.69 4.69 12.50
C LEU A 167 10.09 5.75 13.54
N LEU A 168 9.92 7.03 13.22
CA LEU A 168 10.26 8.15 14.10
C LEU A 168 9.16 8.49 15.11
N GLY A 169 7.92 8.04 14.88
CA GLY A 169 6.86 8.03 15.88
C GLY A 169 5.56 8.70 15.43
N GLU A 170 5.65 9.66 14.53
CA GLU A 170 4.49 10.43 14.07
C GLU A 170 4.39 10.42 12.55
N VAL A 171 3.16 10.37 12.06
CA VAL A 171 2.82 10.46 10.64
C VAL A 171 1.83 11.61 10.51
N PRO A 172 2.16 12.69 9.77
CA PRO A 172 1.26 13.81 9.57
C PRO A 172 -0.07 13.37 8.92
N PRO A 173 -1.22 13.87 9.38
CA PRO A 173 -2.53 13.49 8.84
C PRO A 173 -2.66 13.67 7.33
N VAL A 174 -2.11 14.77 6.78
CA VAL A 174 -2.15 15.02 5.32
C VAL A 174 -1.52 13.88 4.50
N VAL A 175 -0.52 13.18 5.04
CA VAL A 175 0.10 12.02 4.39
C VAL A 175 -0.84 10.82 4.41
N THR A 176 -1.57 10.59 5.51
CA THR A 176 -2.57 9.52 5.59
C THR A 176 -3.75 9.80 4.69
N ASP A 177 -4.29 11.01 4.72
CA ASP A 177 -5.47 11.42 3.96
C ASP A 177 -5.20 11.35 2.45
N THR A 178 -4.01 11.80 2.02
CA THR A 178 -3.60 11.67 0.62
C THR A 178 -3.46 10.20 0.21
N LEU A 179 -2.94 9.34 1.09
CA LEU A 179 -2.81 7.91 0.81
C LEU A 179 -4.14 7.16 0.80
N GLU A 180 -5.15 7.66 1.52
CA GLU A 180 -6.52 7.17 1.47
C GLU A 180 -7.18 7.54 0.16
N ALA A 181 -7.10 8.80 -0.28
CA ALA A 181 -7.60 9.24 -1.58
C ALA A 181 -6.91 8.49 -2.74
N LEU A 182 -5.58 8.39 -2.72
CA LEU A 182 -4.82 7.54 -3.65
C LEU A 182 -5.18 6.05 -3.51
N GLY A 183 -5.67 5.63 -2.35
CA GLY A 183 -6.20 4.29 -2.14
C GLY A 183 -7.46 4.05 -2.95
N ARG A 184 -8.45 4.92 -2.78
CA ARG A 184 -9.71 4.88 -3.52
C ARG A 184 -9.48 4.92 -5.02
N LEU A 185 -8.54 5.76 -5.49
CA LEU A 185 -8.11 5.78 -6.89
C LEU A 185 -7.64 4.41 -7.37
N GLN A 186 -6.71 3.78 -6.64
CA GLN A 186 -6.19 2.47 -7.04
C GLN A 186 -7.29 1.40 -6.98
N ASP A 187 -8.15 1.43 -5.96
CA ASP A 187 -9.21 0.44 -5.80
C ASP A 187 -10.17 0.50 -7.01
N ALA A 188 -10.55 1.70 -7.46
CA ALA A 188 -11.33 1.90 -8.68
C ALA A 188 -10.60 1.40 -9.95
N GLU A 189 -9.32 1.72 -10.10
CA GLU A 189 -8.51 1.25 -11.24
C GLU A 189 -8.37 -0.29 -11.28
N VAL A 190 -8.26 -0.94 -10.12
CA VAL A 190 -8.21 -2.40 -10.02
C VAL A 190 -9.55 -3.00 -10.44
N VAL A 191 -10.66 -2.45 -9.98
CA VAL A 191 -12.00 -2.95 -10.36
C VAL A 191 -12.25 -2.76 -11.84
N LEU A 192 -11.98 -1.57 -12.40
CA LEU A 192 -12.08 -1.32 -13.84
C LEU A 192 -11.22 -2.30 -14.64
N GLY A 193 -9.97 -2.52 -14.21
CA GLY A 193 -9.08 -3.50 -14.84
C GLY A 193 -9.65 -4.92 -14.86
N LEU A 194 -10.28 -5.37 -13.78
CA LEU A 194 -10.94 -6.67 -13.71
C LEU A 194 -12.16 -6.75 -14.65
N LEU A 195 -13.04 -5.75 -14.62
CA LEU A 195 -14.25 -5.70 -15.45
C LEU A 195 -13.93 -5.59 -16.96
N HIS A 196 -12.82 -4.95 -17.32
CA HIS A 196 -12.35 -4.90 -18.70
C HIS A 196 -11.66 -6.20 -19.15
N ALA A 197 -10.93 -6.88 -18.26
CA ALA A 197 -10.20 -8.10 -18.57
C ALA A 197 -11.09 -9.36 -18.65
N ASP A 198 -12.19 -9.41 -17.90
CA ASP A 198 -13.14 -10.53 -17.86
C ASP A 198 -14.55 -10.02 -18.21
N PRO A 199 -14.95 -10.06 -19.50
CA PRO A 199 -16.28 -9.57 -19.92
C PRO A 199 -17.46 -10.35 -19.33
N ASP A 200 -17.24 -11.58 -18.88
CA ASP A 200 -18.27 -12.42 -18.26
C ASP A 200 -18.41 -12.15 -16.76
N LEU A 201 -17.41 -11.52 -16.14
CA LEU A 201 -17.48 -11.12 -14.73
C LEU A 201 -18.60 -10.10 -14.53
N LEU A 202 -19.58 -10.46 -13.69
CA LEU A 202 -20.70 -9.60 -13.31
C LEU A 202 -21.45 -9.06 -14.54
N ARG A 203 -21.58 -9.87 -15.59
CA ARG A 203 -22.10 -9.50 -16.92
C ARG A 203 -23.31 -8.56 -16.90
N TYR A 204 -24.28 -8.80 -16.00
CA TYR A 204 -25.51 -8.00 -15.92
C TYR A 204 -25.33 -6.64 -15.26
N GLU A 205 -24.39 -6.50 -14.32
CA GLU A 205 -24.15 -5.26 -13.56
C GLU A 205 -22.90 -4.50 -14.04
N ARG A 206 -22.17 -5.08 -15.01
CA ARG A 206 -20.87 -4.63 -15.47
C ARG A 206 -20.85 -3.16 -15.88
N ASP A 207 -21.77 -2.72 -16.72
CA ASP A 207 -21.77 -1.34 -17.23
C ASP A 207 -22.07 -0.33 -16.12
N ARG A 208 -22.96 -0.69 -15.17
CA ARG A 208 -23.26 0.13 -13.98
C ARG A 208 -22.04 0.23 -13.07
N LEU A 209 -21.32 -0.87 -12.87
CA LEU A 209 -20.08 -0.90 -12.08
C LEU A 209 -18.97 -0.09 -12.74
N ILE A 210 -18.78 -0.21 -14.06
CA ILE A 210 -17.79 0.59 -14.80
C ILE A 210 -18.09 2.08 -14.62
N ALA A 211 -19.33 2.52 -14.86
CA ALA A 211 -19.71 3.93 -14.70
C ALA A 211 -19.46 4.45 -13.28
N ARG A 212 -19.81 3.65 -12.26
CA ARG A 212 -19.55 3.99 -10.85
C ARG A 212 -18.07 4.14 -10.54
N GLU A 213 -17.24 3.17 -10.97
CA GLU A 213 -15.81 3.19 -10.69
C GLU A 213 -15.07 4.28 -11.48
N GLU A 214 -15.55 4.64 -12.67
CA GLU A 214 -15.04 5.79 -13.41
C GLU A 214 -15.31 7.10 -12.65
N ALA A 215 -16.50 7.27 -12.08
CA ALA A 215 -16.81 8.42 -11.24
C ALA A 215 -15.92 8.46 -9.98
N ALA A 216 -15.83 7.33 -9.26
CA ALA A 216 -14.98 7.21 -8.08
C ALA A 216 -13.49 7.49 -8.38
N ARG A 217 -13.00 7.07 -9.54
CA ARG A 217 -11.65 7.38 -10.04
C ARG A 217 -11.44 8.90 -10.18
N GLN A 218 -12.39 9.62 -10.78
CA GLN A 218 -12.28 11.06 -10.96
C GLN A 218 -12.36 11.83 -9.64
N GLU A 219 -13.29 11.45 -8.76
CA GLU A 219 -13.42 12.02 -7.43
C GLU A 219 -12.13 11.85 -6.61
N ALA A 220 -11.55 10.65 -6.63
CA ALA A 220 -10.30 10.37 -5.94
C ALA A 220 -9.13 11.21 -6.50
N ARG A 221 -9.03 11.38 -7.83
CA ARG A 221 -8.02 12.27 -8.43
C ARG A 221 -8.21 13.72 -8.01
N ALA A 222 -9.44 14.22 -8.03
CA ALA A 222 -9.77 15.57 -7.58
C ALA A 222 -9.40 15.78 -6.11
N ARG A 223 -9.74 14.82 -5.23
CA ARG A 223 -9.39 14.87 -3.81
C ARG A 223 -7.89 14.90 -3.57
N VAL A 224 -7.11 14.13 -4.33
CA VAL A 224 -5.65 14.16 -4.22
C VAL A 224 -5.09 15.52 -4.66
N ARG A 225 -5.62 16.12 -5.73
CA ARG A 225 -5.24 17.48 -6.16
C ARG A 225 -5.54 18.53 -5.10
N GLU A 226 -6.69 18.42 -4.43
CA GLU A 226 -7.08 19.29 -3.32
C GLU A 226 -6.15 19.17 -2.11
N LEU A 227 -5.72 17.95 -1.76
CA LEU A 227 -4.81 17.69 -0.64
C LEU A 227 -3.35 18.07 -0.94
N PHE A 228 -2.99 18.20 -2.22
CA PHE A 228 -1.60 18.34 -2.64
C PHE A 228 -0.88 19.57 -2.06
N PRO A 229 -1.47 20.79 -1.97
CA PRO A 229 -0.77 21.94 -1.40
C PRO A 229 -0.28 21.69 0.04
N ALA A 230 -1.15 21.18 0.91
CA ALA A 230 -0.78 20.84 2.28
C ALA A 230 0.24 19.68 2.34
N LEU A 231 0.13 18.72 1.41
CA LEU A 231 1.13 17.67 1.29
C LEU A 231 2.48 18.23 0.84
N ALA A 232 2.50 19.20 -0.08
CA ALA A 232 3.71 19.82 -0.61
C ALA A 232 4.47 20.58 0.48
N GLU A 233 3.75 21.34 1.32
CA GLU A 233 4.33 21.98 2.52
C GLU A 233 4.99 20.94 3.43
N GLN A 234 4.29 19.84 3.71
CA GLN A 234 4.81 18.74 4.53
C GLN A 234 6.04 18.04 3.91
N LEU A 235 6.10 17.91 2.58
CA LEU A 235 7.19 17.24 1.87
C LEU A 235 8.43 18.13 1.69
N SER A 236 8.24 19.46 1.72
CA SER A 236 9.32 20.45 1.59
C SER A 236 10.20 20.50 2.84
N GLY A 237 9.69 20.00 3.98
CA GLY A 237 10.35 20.08 5.28
C GLY A 237 10.33 21.52 5.83
N PRO A 238 10.72 21.73 7.10
CA PRO A 238 11.02 23.08 7.54
C PRO A 238 12.16 23.60 6.66
N ALA A 239 11.90 24.68 5.92
CA ALA A 239 12.98 25.46 5.32
C ALA A 239 13.99 25.76 6.44
N GLU A 240 15.27 25.54 6.18
CA GLU A 240 16.35 25.91 7.09
C GLU A 240 16.23 27.39 7.47
N GLN A 241 15.50 27.69 8.54
CA GLN A 241 15.70 28.89 9.35
C GLN A 241 16.85 28.60 10.31
N ASP A 242 18.04 28.37 9.76
CA ASP A 242 19.31 28.33 10.50
C ASP A 242 20.40 28.91 9.59
N GLY A 243 20.12 30.10 9.04
CA GLY A 243 21.07 30.99 8.37
C GLY A 243 21.37 32.25 9.17
N GLU A 244 21.00 32.29 10.47
CA GLU A 244 21.17 33.48 11.29
C GLU A 244 21.63 33.10 12.70
N LYS A 245 22.94 32.83 12.83
CA LYS A 245 23.82 33.08 14.02
C LYS A 245 25.17 32.36 13.86
N ALA A 246 26.04 32.91 13.02
CA ALA A 246 27.49 32.72 13.16
C ALA A 246 28.19 33.86 12.40
N GLY A 247 28.29 35.00 13.05
CA GLY A 247 28.93 36.21 12.55
C GLY A 247 28.98 37.26 13.65
N ALA A 248 29.56 36.88 14.79
CA ALA A 248 30.09 37.78 15.80
C ALA A 248 31.60 37.52 15.88
#